data_AF-A0A7X8AUD3-F1
#
_entry.id   AF-A0A7X8AUD3-F1
#
_cell.length_a   1.000
_cell.length_b   1.000
_cell.length_c   1.000
_cell.angle_alpha   90.00
_cell.angle_beta   90.00
_cell.angle_gamma   90.00
#
_symmetry.space_group_name_H-M   'P 1'
#
loop_
_entity.id
_entity.type
_entity.pdbx_description
1 polymer ?
#
loop_
_entity_poly.entity_id
_entity_poly.type
_entity_poly.pdbx_seq_one_letter_code
_entity_poly.pdbx_strand_id
1 'polypeptide(L)'
;MRKISFIMVMVIFLTACLSNITFAEDRYPGFRVKGRFLYDNRGEKVILYGPNIMTIWGEVSGEKTFAEIAKTGANAIRIVWLTTGSARNLDLAIYNCRKNNMIPMVELHDATGEWHKLPQLVDYWTSPEIVEVIQKHQEYLLINIGNEVGAEVSESD
;
A
#
# COMPACT_ATOMS: atom_id res chain seq x y z
N MET A 1 -21.71 -13.86 -54.08
CA MET A 1 -20.40 -14.38 -53.63
C MET A 1 -19.33 -13.29 -53.46
N ARG A 2 -19.09 -12.39 -54.44
CA ARG A 2 -18.10 -11.29 -54.33
C ARG A 2 -18.29 -10.31 -53.15
N LYS A 3 -19.54 -9.96 -52.79
CA LYS A 3 -19.84 -9.05 -51.66
C LYS A 3 -19.56 -9.66 -50.27
N ILE A 4 -19.74 -10.97 -50.11
CA ILE A 4 -19.47 -11.70 -48.86
C ILE A 4 -17.96 -11.81 -48.64
N SER A 5 -17.19 -12.03 -49.72
CA SER A 5 -15.73 -12.03 -49.68
C SER A 5 -15.15 -10.66 -49.26
N PHE A 6 -15.77 -9.54 -49.66
CA PHE A 6 -15.33 -8.20 -49.27
C PHE A 6 -15.56 -7.91 -47.78
N ILE A 7 -16.71 -8.31 -47.24
CA ILE A 7 -17.02 -8.16 -45.81
C ILE A 7 -16.08 -9.01 -44.95
N MET A 8 -15.78 -10.24 -45.37
CA MET A 8 -14.85 -11.14 -44.68
C MET A 8 -13.43 -10.60 -44.67
N VAL A 9 -12.95 -10.03 -45.78
CA VAL A 9 -11.63 -9.35 -45.84
C VAL A 9 -11.61 -8.11 -44.95
N MET A 10 -12.69 -7.32 -44.90
CA MET A 10 -12.78 -6.12 -44.06
C MET A 10 -12.78 -6.48 -42.56
N VAL A 11 -13.45 -7.55 -42.16
CA VAL A 11 -13.46 -8.05 -40.77
C VAL A 11 -12.08 -8.55 -40.35
N ILE A 12 -11.37 -9.29 -41.23
CA ILE A 12 -10.00 -9.76 -40.98
C ILE A 12 -9.01 -8.58 -40.89
N PHE A 13 -9.21 -7.53 -41.70
CA PHE A 13 -8.40 -6.31 -41.61
C PHE A 13 -8.68 -5.54 -40.32
N LEU A 14 -9.94 -5.44 -39.89
CA LEU A 14 -10.33 -4.75 -38.66
C LEU A 14 -9.78 -5.44 -37.41
N THR A 15 -9.81 -6.78 -37.36
CA THR A 15 -9.24 -7.56 -36.25
C THR A 15 -7.71 -7.53 -36.23
N ALA A 16 -7.04 -7.46 -37.39
CA ALA A 16 -5.59 -7.27 -37.48
C ALA A 16 -5.12 -5.86 -37.07
N CYS A 17 -6.00 -4.85 -37.15
CA CYS A 17 -5.71 -3.50 -36.66
C CYS A 17 -5.92 -3.34 -35.15
N LEU A 18 -6.80 -4.14 -34.53
CA LEU A 18 -7.08 -4.10 -33.08
C LEU A 18 -5.98 -4.73 -32.22
N SER A 19 -5.16 -5.62 -32.77
CA SER A 19 -4.09 -6.32 -32.03
C SER A 19 -2.87 -5.44 -31.69
N ASN A 20 -2.85 -4.16 -32.13
CA ASN A 20 -1.77 -3.21 -31.87
C ASN A 20 -2.19 -2.02 -30.99
N ILE A 21 -3.35 -2.08 -30.33
CA ILE A 21 -3.71 -1.08 -29.33
C ILE A 21 -3.06 -1.48 -28.00
N THR A 22 -1.79 -1.09 -27.83
CA THR A 22 -1.16 -1.05 -26.52
C THR A 22 -1.61 0.21 -25.80
N PHE A 23 -2.58 0.07 -24.88
CA PHE A 23 -2.79 1.11 -23.89
C PHE A 23 -1.53 1.18 -23.02
N ALA A 24 -0.91 2.36 -22.94
CA ALA A 24 0.12 2.60 -21.94
C ALA A 24 -0.56 2.52 -20.56
N GLU A 25 -0.42 1.38 -19.90
CA GLU A 25 -0.73 1.28 -18.48
C GLU A 25 0.45 1.92 -17.76
N ASP A 26 0.26 3.12 -17.22
CA ASP A 26 1.25 3.75 -16.36
C ASP A 26 1.42 2.87 -15.11
N ARG A 27 2.42 1.99 -15.12
CA ARG A 27 2.72 1.10 -14.01
C ARG A 27 3.70 1.80 -13.07
N TYR A 28 3.22 2.18 -11.89
CA TYR A 28 4.01 2.87 -10.88
C TYR A 28 4.67 1.86 -9.92
N PRO A 29 5.72 2.24 -9.19
CA PRO A 29 6.33 1.36 -8.19
C PRO A 29 5.38 1.04 -7.01
N GLY A 30 4.36 1.87 -6.77
CA GLY A 30 3.43 1.72 -5.65
C GLY A 30 2.27 2.72 -5.70
N PHE A 31 1.72 3.04 -4.54
CA PHE A 31 0.64 4.02 -4.40
C PHE A 31 1.06 5.43 -4.82
N ARG A 32 0.08 6.21 -5.28
CA ARG A 32 0.26 7.64 -5.63
C ARG A 32 -0.95 8.47 -5.22
N VAL A 33 -0.71 9.75 -4.98
CA VAL A 33 -1.76 10.74 -4.74
C VAL A 33 -1.97 11.57 -6.01
N LYS A 34 -3.23 11.74 -6.41
CA LYS A 34 -3.63 12.69 -7.46
C LYS A 34 -4.75 13.57 -6.94
N GLY A 35 -4.45 14.84 -6.71
CA GLY A 35 -5.35 15.75 -5.99
C GLY A 35 -5.61 15.21 -4.59
N ARG A 36 -6.86 14.91 -4.26
CA ARG A 36 -7.27 14.38 -2.95
C ARG A 36 -7.48 12.87 -2.89
N PHE A 37 -7.12 12.15 -3.95
CA PHE A 37 -7.40 10.72 -4.07
C PHE A 37 -6.12 9.88 -4.10
N LEU A 38 -6.19 8.72 -3.46
CA LEU A 38 -5.18 7.67 -3.50
C LEU A 38 -5.45 6.74 -4.67
N TYR A 39 -4.39 6.36 -5.39
CA TYR A 39 -4.42 5.39 -6.48
C TYR A 39 -3.34 4.33 -6.27
N ASP A 40 -3.63 3.09 -6.63
CA ASP A 40 -2.64 2.01 -6.61
C ASP A 40 -1.66 2.07 -7.78
N ASN A 41 -0.80 1.06 -7.87
CA ASN A 41 0.23 0.94 -8.89
C ASN A 41 -0.29 0.73 -10.32
N ARG A 42 -1.59 0.41 -10.48
CA ARG A 42 -2.27 0.20 -11.77
C ARG A 42 -3.18 1.37 -12.14
N GLY A 43 -3.29 2.37 -11.26
CA GLY A 43 -4.12 3.55 -11.49
C GLY A 43 -5.57 3.38 -11.04
N GLU A 44 -5.88 2.34 -10.27
CA GLU A 44 -7.20 2.18 -9.64
C GLU A 44 -7.31 3.06 -8.41
N LYS A 45 -8.46 3.72 -8.24
CA LYS A 45 -8.70 4.56 -7.06
C LYS A 45 -8.91 3.69 -5.83
N VAL A 46 -8.17 3.98 -4.77
CA VAL A 46 -8.23 3.21 -3.52
C VAL A 46 -8.97 3.98 -2.43
N ILE A 47 -9.89 3.28 -1.76
CA ILE A 47 -10.57 3.74 -0.55
C ILE A 47 -10.21 2.74 0.55
N LEU A 48 -9.53 3.21 1.59
CA LEU A 48 -9.11 2.34 2.70
C LEU A 48 -10.27 2.08 3.65
N TYR A 49 -10.46 0.82 4.02
CA TYR A 49 -11.49 0.36 4.94
C TYR A 49 -10.92 -0.78 5.80
N GLY A 50 -10.80 -0.53 7.10
CA GLY A 50 -10.37 -1.55 8.04
C GLY A 50 -9.87 -0.99 9.38
N PRO A 51 -9.44 -1.88 10.29
CA PRO A 51 -9.12 -1.53 11.67
C PRO A 51 -7.67 -1.07 11.89
N ASN A 52 -7.42 -0.55 13.09
CA ASN A 52 -6.09 -0.39 13.68
C ASN A 52 -5.75 -1.62 14.52
N ILE A 53 -4.54 -2.17 14.40
CA ILE A 53 -4.11 -3.37 15.12
C ILE A 53 -2.74 -3.16 15.78
N MET A 54 -2.69 -3.44 17.08
CA MET A 54 -1.52 -3.32 17.93
C MET A 54 -0.65 -4.58 17.92
N THR A 55 -0.18 -5.02 16.74
CA THR A 55 0.55 -6.30 16.63
C THR A 55 1.83 -6.30 17.46
N ILE A 56 2.58 -5.18 17.51
CA ILE A 56 3.86 -5.13 18.21
C ILE A 56 3.76 -5.36 19.73
N TRP A 57 2.60 -5.09 20.34
CA TRP A 57 2.33 -5.38 21.76
C TRP A 57 1.57 -6.69 21.98
N GLY A 58 1.31 -7.45 20.91
CA GLY A 58 0.55 -8.69 20.96
C GLY A 58 1.16 -9.74 20.02
N GLU A 59 0.37 -10.19 19.06
CA GLU A 59 0.80 -11.15 18.05
C GLU A 59 1.55 -10.41 16.93
N VAL A 60 2.87 -10.25 17.12
CA VAL A 60 3.75 -9.40 16.28
C VAL A 60 3.61 -9.66 14.78
N SER A 61 3.46 -10.92 14.38
CA SER A 61 3.37 -11.30 12.96
C SER A 61 2.01 -11.04 12.33
N GLY A 62 0.98 -10.76 13.13
CA GLY A 62 -0.42 -10.66 12.73
C GLY A 62 -0.99 -11.88 11.99
N GLU A 63 -0.33 -13.04 11.99
CA GLU A 63 -0.72 -14.21 11.20
C GLU A 63 -2.17 -14.64 11.49
N LYS A 64 -2.55 -14.68 12.76
CA LYS A 64 -3.91 -15.08 13.18
C LYS A 64 -4.85 -13.91 13.10
N THR A 65 -4.44 -12.77 13.64
CA THR A 65 -5.30 -11.58 13.73
C THR A 65 -5.70 -11.07 12.35
N PHE A 66 -4.78 -11.02 11.39
CA PHE A 66 -5.08 -10.55 10.04
C PHE A 66 -5.99 -11.52 9.27
N ALA A 67 -5.85 -12.82 9.48
CA ALA A 67 -6.74 -13.80 8.87
C ALA A 67 -8.19 -13.64 9.36
N GLU A 68 -8.41 -13.33 10.64
CA GLU A 68 -9.75 -13.06 11.16
C GLU A 68 -10.31 -11.71 10.66
N ILE A 69 -9.48 -10.68 10.59
CA ILE A 69 -9.90 -9.36 10.07
C ILE A 69 -10.30 -9.44 8.60
N ALA A 70 -9.60 -10.24 7.79
CA ALA A 70 -9.95 -10.43 6.38
C ALA A 70 -11.39 -10.93 6.20
N LYS A 71 -11.91 -11.74 7.14
CA LYS A 71 -13.30 -12.23 7.10
C LYS A 71 -14.34 -11.12 7.28
N THR A 72 -13.94 -9.96 7.79
CA THR A 72 -14.82 -8.78 7.94
C THR A 72 -15.02 -8.01 6.64
N GLY A 73 -14.24 -8.31 5.59
CA GLY A 73 -14.22 -7.56 4.34
C GLY A 73 -13.35 -6.29 4.38
N ALA A 74 -12.53 -6.12 5.42
CA ALA A 74 -11.50 -5.10 5.46
C ALA A 74 -10.53 -5.25 4.28
N ASN A 75 -10.15 -4.12 3.67
CA ASN A 75 -9.14 -4.06 2.61
C ASN A 75 -7.82 -3.45 3.06
N ALA A 76 -7.75 -2.95 4.30
CA ALA A 76 -6.56 -2.32 4.86
C ALA A 76 -6.44 -2.62 6.37
N ILE A 77 -5.22 -2.57 6.88
CA ILE A 77 -4.94 -2.60 8.33
C ILE A 77 -3.93 -1.51 8.63
N ARG A 78 -4.23 -0.66 9.63
CA ARG A 78 -3.23 0.22 10.24
C ARG A 78 -2.48 -0.56 11.32
N ILE A 79 -1.22 -0.89 11.07
CA ILE A 79 -0.37 -1.74 11.90
C ILE A 79 0.45 -0.83 12.82
N VAL A 80 0.18 -0.88 14.11
CA VAL A 80 0.98 -0.16 15.12
C VAL A 80 2.34 -0.85 15.28
N TRP A 81 3.39 -0.06 15.15
CA TRP A 81 4.78 -0.50 15.26
C TRP A 81 5.58 0.43 16.19
N LEU A 82 6.82 0.05 16.46
CA LEU A 82 7.77 0.79 17.29
C LEU A 82 9.15 0.71 16.67
N THR A 83 9.99 1.71 16.96
CA THR A 83 11.39 1.76 16.50
C THR A 83 12.24 0.59 17.02
N THR A 84 11.79 -0.09 18.08
CA THR A 84 12.43 -1.29 18.64
C THR A 84 12.07 -2.58 17.93
N GLY A 85 11.07 -2.56 17.02
CA GLY A 85 10.66 -3.71 16.24
C GLY A 85 11.67 -4.04 15.14
N SER A 86 12.10 -5.30 15.06
CA SER A 86 13.10 -5.73 14.07
C SER A 86 12.58 -5.68 12.64
N ALA A 87 13.48 -5.40 11.68
CA ALA A 87 13.17 -5.40 10.25
C ALA A 87 12.54 -6.73 9.79
N ARG A 88 13.01 -7.87 10.30
CA ARG A 88 12.46 -9.20 10.02
C ARG A 88 11.00 -9.34 10.46
N ASN A 89 10.66 -8.87 11.65
CA ASN A 89 9.30 -8.98 12.16
C ASN A 89 8.35 -8.00 11.43
N LEU A 90 8.86 -6.83 11.05
CA LEU A 90 8.14 -5.87 10.22
C LEU A 90 7.82 -6.48 8.83
N ASP A 91 8.83 -7.04 8.16
CA ASP A 91 8.69 -7.78 6.90
C ASP A 91 7.61 -8.86 6.99
N LEU A 92 7.65 -9.67 8.06
CA LEU A 92 6.68 -10.74 8.28
C LEU A 92 5.26 -10.22 8.50
N ALA A 93 5.07 -9.15 9.28
CA ALA A 93 3.76 -8.55 9.50
C ALA A 93 3.18 -7.97 8.21
N ILE A 94 3.99 -7.25 7.43
CA ILE A 94 3.58 -6.68 6.13
C ILE A 94 3.21 -7.82 5.16
N TYR A 95 4.04 -8.86 5.08
CA TYR A 95 3.78 -10.04 4.25
C TYR A 95 2.46 -10.73 4.64
N ASN A 96 2.22 -10.97 5.93
CA ASN A 96 1.00 -11.63 6.41
C ASN A 96 -0.26 -10.80 6.16
N CYS A 97 -0.17 -9.46 6.28
CA CYS A 97 -1.26 -8.57 5.91
C CYS A 97 -1.58 -8.71 4.41
N ARG A 98 -0.55 -8.67 3.56
CA ARG A 98 -0.71 -8.79 2.11
C ARG A 98 -1.22 -10.16 1.67
N LYS A 99 -0.76 -11.25 2.31
CA LYS A 99 -1.22 -12.63 2.09
C LYS A 99 -2.74 -12.76 2.27
N ASN A 100 -3.33 -11.92 3.13
CA ASN A 100 -4.77 -11.84 3.35
C ASN A 100 -5.49 -10.79 2.48
N ASN A 101 -4.86 -10.35 1.38
CA ASN A 101 -5.40 -9.39 0.41
C ASN A 101 -5.72 -8.00 0.98
N MET A 102 -5.07 -7.61 2.08
CA MET A 102 -5.20 -6.29 2.68
C MET A 102 -3.98 -5.42 2.39
N ILE A 103 -4.20 -4.11 2.47
CA ILE A 103 -3.19 -3.05 2.35
C ILE A 103 -2.61 -2.78 3.75
N PRO A 104 -1.33 -3.09 4.00
CA PRO A 104 -0.67 -2.68 5.24
C PRO A 104 -0.40 -1.18 5.22
N MET A 105 -0.85 -0.48 6.26
CA MET A 105 -0.42 0.88 6.60
C MET A 105 0.34 0.81 7.92
N VAL A 106 1.67 0.89 7.88
CA VAL A 106 2.48 0.80 9.10
C VAL A 106 2.71 2.19 9.67
N GLU A 107 2.60 2.32 10.99
CA GLU A 107 2.87 3.54 11.75
C GLU A 107 3.87 3.28 12.88
N LEU A 108 4.66 4.30 13.26
CA LEU A 108 5.50 4.27 14.46
C LEU A 108 4.85 5.03 15.61
N HIS A 109 4.70 4.35 16.75
CA HIS A 109 3.97 4.88 17.90
C HIS A 109 4.86 5.59 18.93
N ASP A 110 6.19 5.59 18.75
CA ASP A 110 7.18 6.04 19.74
C ASP A 110 7.12 7.54 20.06
N ALA A 111 6.48 8.35 19.20
CA ALA A 111 6.46 9.82 19.27
C ALA A 111 5.06 10.41 19.47
N THR A 112 4.08 9.62 19.91
CA THR A 112 2.72 10.11 20.18
C THR A 112 2.76 11.31 21.14
N GLY A 113 2.29 12.47 20.69
CA GLY A 113 2.29 13.73 21.44
C GLY A 113 3.67 14.43 21.53
N GLU A 114 4.73 13.85 20.98
CA GLU A 114 6.11 14.29 21.20
C GLU A 114 6.79 14.73 19.90
N TRP A 115 6.53 15.97 19.46
CA TRP A 115 7.06 16.50 18.18
C TRP A 115 8.58 16.39 18.04
N HIS A 116 9.30 16.62 19.15
CA HIS A 116 10.76 16.56 19.18
C HIS A 116 11.35 15.17 18.85
N LYS A 117 10.53 14.10 18.87
CA LYS A 117 10.92 12.73 18.50
C LYS A 117 10.70 12.40 17.02
N LEU A 118 10.12 13.30 16.22
CA LEU A 118 9.96 13.08 14.77
C LEU A 118 11.28 12.67 14.08
N PRO A 119 12.45 13.28 14.36
CA PRO A 119 13.71 12.86 13.76
C PRO A 119 14.05 11.39 14.02
N GLN A 120 13.79 10.86 15.22
CA GLN A 120 14.01 9.45 15.55
C GLN A 120 13.16 8.52 14.66
N LEU A 121 11.92 8.91 14.35
CA LEU A 121 11.06 8.13 13.46
C LEU A 121 11.60 8.13 12.03
N VAL A 122 12.08 9.29 11.56
CA VAL A 122 12.70 9.42 10.23
C VAL A 122 13.96 8.58 10.15
N ASP A 123 14.80 8.58 11.18
CA ASP A 123 16.02 7.76 11.26
C ASP A 123 15.69 6.26 11.17
N TYR A 124 14.61 5.80 11.81
CA TYR A 124 14.13 4.42 11.67
C TYR A 124 13.74 4.10 10.22
N TRP A 125 12.85 4.91 9.63
CA TRP A 125 12.34 4.67 8.28
C TRP A 125 13.42 4.74 7.19
N THR A 126 14.48 5.51 7.43
CA THR A 126 15.58 5.70 6.49
C THR A 126 16.79 4.80 6.77
N SER A 127 16.76 4.01 7.85
CA SER A 127 17.81 3.03 8.12
C SER A 127 17.87 1.98 6.99
N PRO A 128 19.07 1.49 6.62
CA PRO A 128 19.22 0.60 5.45
C PRO A 128 18.33 -0.65 5.51
N GLU A 129 18.27 -1.31 6.66
CA GLU A 129 17.48 -2.53 6.86
C GLU A 129 15.97 -2.31 6.72
N ILE A 130 15.46 -1.14 7.15
CA ILE A 130 14.03 -0.81 7.01
C ILE A 130 13.72 -0.36 5.59
N VAL A 131 14.63 0.37 4.93
CA VAL A 131 14.49 0.73 3.51
C VAL A 131 14.41 -0.51 2.63
N GLU A 132 15.21 -1.55 2.91
CA GLU A 132 15.13 -2.84 2.19
C GLU A 132 13.73 -3.48 2.33
N VAL A 133 13.15 -3.47 3.54
CA VAL A 133 11.78 -3.97 3.77
C VAL A 133 10.75 -3.13 3.02
N ILE A 134 10.84 -1.80 3.08
CA ILE A 134 9.93 -0.90 2.36
C ILE A 134 10.00 -1.18 0.85
N GLN A 135 11.20 -1.24 0.27
CA GLN A 135 11.39 -1.47 -1.16
C GLN A 135 10.86 -2.84 -1.61
N LYS A 136 10.98 -3.87 -0.76
CA LYS A 136 10.40 -5.19 -1.01
C LYS A 136 8.87 -5.17 -1.11
N HIS A 137 8.21 -4.27 -0.39
CA HIS A 137 6.75 -4.19 -0.27
C HIS A 137 6.12 -2.95 -0.92
N GLN A 138 6.91 -2.10 -1.57
CA GLN A 138 6.51 -0.76 -2.05
C GLN A 138 5.28 -0.75 -2.96
N GLU A 139 4.99 -1.87 -3.65
CA GLU A 139 3.83 -2.00 -4.52
C GLU A 139 2.49 -1.79 -3.78
N TYR A 140 2.41 -2.15 -2.50
CA TYR A 140 1.17 -2.21 -1.73
C TYR A 140 1.29 -1.72 -0.28
N LEU A 141 2.41 -1.10 0.08
CA LEU A 141 2.65 -0.60 1.44
C LEU A 141 2.34 0.90 1.53
N LEU A 142 1.67 1.30 2.60
CA LEU A 142 1.57 2.69 3.03
C LEU A 142 2.39 2.88 4.32
N ILE A 143 3.12 3.99 4.40
CA ILE A 143 3.85 4.40 5.59
C ILE A 143 3.17 5.62 6.19
N ASN A 144 2.71 5.50 7.43
CA ASN A 144 2.33 6.63 8.27
C ASN A 144 3.52 6.95 9.16
N ILE A 145 4.27 8.02 8.84
CA ILE A 145 5.59 8.35 9.43
C ILE A 145 5.61 8.21 10.96
N GLY A 146 4.60 8.71 11.65
CA GLY A 146 4.39 8.46 13.08
C GLY A 146 2.93 8.65 13.48
N ASN A 147 2.52 7.98 14.55
CA ASN A 147 1.24 8.22 15.20
C ASN A 147 1.25 9.58 15.91
N GLU A 148 0.30 10.45 15.56
CA GLU A 148 -0.06 11.65 16.33
C GLU A 148 1.16 12.42 16.86
N VAL A 149 2.12 12.68 15.98
CA VAL A 149 3.39 13.27 16.38
C VAL A 149 3.17 14.74 16.74
N GLY A 150 3.47 15.10 17.99
CA GLY A 150 3.19 16.42 18.54
C GLY A 150 1.78 16.55 19.12
N ALA A 151 1.61 17.57 19.97
CA ALA A 151 0.35 17.85 20.68
C ALA A 151 -0.30 19.17 20.24
N GLU A 152 0.30 19.86 19.28
CA GLU A 152 -0.12 21.18 18.80
C GLU A 152 -0.46 21.09 17.30
N VAL A 153 -1.53 21.77 16.90
CA VAL A 153 -1.91 21.93 15.49
C VAL A 153 -1.39 23.28 15.02
N SER A 154 -0.80 23.33 13.83
CA SER A 154 -0.43 24.60 13.20
C SER A 154 -1.68 25.50 13.09
N GLU A 155 -1.60 26.75 13.56
CA GLU A 155 -2.68 27.74 13.35
C GLU A 155 -2.77 28.22 11.89
N SER A 156 -1.81 27.84 11.04
CA SER A 156 -1.78 28.17 9.62
C SER A 156 -1.69 26.92 8.77
N ASP A 157 -2.75 26.63 8.02
CA ASP A 157 -2.75 25.81 6.80
C ASP A 157 -2.54 26.69 5.56
#